data_AF-A0A1H8DTM8-F1
#
_entry.id   AF-A0A1H8DTM8-F1
#
_cell.length_a   1.000
_cell.length_b   1.000
_cell.length_c   1.000
_cell.angle_alpha   90.00
_cell.angle_beta   90.00
_cell.angle_gamma   90.00
#
_symmetry.space_group_name_H-M   'P 1'
#
loop_
_entity.id
_entity.type
_entity.pdbx_description
1 polymer ?
#
loop_
_entity_poly.entity_id
_entity_poly.type
_entity_poly.pdbx_seq_one_letter_code
_entity_poly.pdbx_strand_id
1 'polypeptide(L)'
;MKLTLLKAEVIFQLVVSLIGLLYVIVDYSQKNSGMAFFIALFYVGISNLLGFLLRISLFASKFNQYYFFGVILFFLLLYFISILTVENRIDMVLYFMGVGGVLFNIYYLLYGIYLIKAAQKNRVEE
;
A
#
# COMPACT_ATOMS: atom_id res chain seq x y z
N MET A 1 20.87 6.47 11.83
CA MET A 1 20.57 5.09 11.38
C MET A 1 19.10 4.87 11.06
N LYS A 2 18.17 4.99 12.04
CA LYS A 2 16.72 4.78 11.82
C LYS A 2 16.13 5.61 10.67
N LEU A 3 16.46 6.91 10.59
CA LEU A 3 15.99 7.81 9.53
C LEU A 3 16.50 7.41 8.14
N THR A 4 17.77 6.99 8.03
CA THR A 4 18.34 6.52 6.77
C THR A 4 17.63 5.27 6.28
N LEU A 5 17.30 4.36 7.20
CA LEU A 5 16.58 3.12 6.90
C LEU A 5 15.14 3.42 6.44
N LEU A 6 14.45 4.35 7.09
CA LEU A 6 13.12 4.80 6.66
C LEU A 6 13.15 5.47 5.28
N LYS A 7 14.17 6.30 4.98
CA LYS A 7 14.34 6.90 3.65
C LYS A 7 14.54 5.82 2.58
N ALA A 8 15.41 4.85 2.85
CA ALA A 8 15.66 3.74 1.95
C ALA A 8 14.39 2.90 1.70
N GLU A 9 13.62 2.64 2.75
CA GLU A 9 12.34 1.93 2.65
C GLU A 9 11.34 2.70 1.78
N VAL A 10 11.13 4.00 2.02
CA VAL A 10 10.21 4.81 1.20
C VAL A 10 10.64 4.86 -0.27
N ILE A 11 11.95 4.99 -0.55
CA ILE A 11 12.49 4.93 -1.91
C ILE A 11 12.19 3.58 -2.55
N PHE A 12 12.43 2.48 -1.83
CA PHE A 12 12.13 1.13 -2.30
C PHE A 12 10.65 0.99 -2.66
N GLN A 13 9.74 1.47 -1.81
CA GLN A 13 8.29 1.42 -2.08
C GLN A 13 7.87 2.25 -3.29
N LEU A 14 8.49 3.41 -3.48
CA LEU A 14 8.25 4.23 -4.68
C LEU A 14 8.68 3.48 -5.94
N VAL A 15 9.85 2.82 -5.90
CA VAL A 15 10.34 2.03 -7.03
C VAL A 15 9.42 0.84 -7.32
N VAL A 16 9.02 0.07 -6.30
CA VAL A 16 8.09 -1.05 -6.49
C VAL A 16 6.74 -0.57 -7.02
N SER A 17 6.21 0.54 -6.50
CA SER A 17 4.95 1.14 -6.98
C SER A 17 5.07 1.61 -8.44
N LEU A 18 6.20 2.21 -8.81
CA LEU A 18 6.45 2.68 -10.17
C LEU A 18 6.59 1.52 -11.15
N ILE A 19 7.35 0.48 -10.79
CA ILE A 19 7.50 -0.73 -11.61
C ILE A 19 6.13 -1.42 -11.78
N GLY A 20 5.36 -1.54 -10.70
CA GLY A 20 4.01 -2.08 -10.75
C GLY A 20 3.10 -1.28 -11.68
N LEU A 21 3.14 0.06 -11.60
CA LEU A 21 2.37 0.93 -12.48
C LEU A 21 2.78 0.77 -13.95
N LEU A 22 4.08 0.74 -14.25
CA LEU A 22 4.59 0.53 -15.61
C LEU A 22 4.15 -0.82 -16.17
N TYR A 23 4.23 -1.88 -15.37
CA TYR A 23 3.76 -3.21 -15.76
C TYR A 23 2.28 -3.21 -16.15
N VAL A 24 1.43 -2.55 -15.35
CA VAL A 24 0.00 -2.41 -15.65
C VAL A 24 -0.26 -1.59 -16.91
N ILE A 25 0.47 -0.49 -17.13
CA ILE A 25 0.32 0.34 -18.33
C ILE A 25 0.68 -0.45 -19.59
N VAL A 26 1.78 -1.21 -19.55
CA VAL A 26 2.20 -2.05 -20.68
C VAL A 26 1.17 -3.13 -20.97
N ASP A 27 0.68 -3.82 -19.94
CA ASP A 27 -0.35 -4.86 -20.09
C ASP A 27 -1.65 -4.31 -20.67
N TYR A 28 -2.10 -3.14 -20.18
CA TYR A 28 -3.26 -2.44 -20.70
C TYR A 28 -3.10 -2.04 -22.18
N SER A 29 -1.92 -1.53 -22.55
CA SER A 29 -1.58 -1.18 -23.95
C SER A 29 -1.63 -2.39 -24.88
N GLN A 30 -1.23 -3.56 -24.39
CA GLN A 30 -1.26 -4.83 -25.13
C GLN A 30 -2.66 -5.48 -25.18
N LYS A 31 -3.68 -4.87 -24.55
CA LYS A 31 -5.05 -5.40 -24.45
C LYS A 31 -5.13 -6.81 -23.83
N ASN A 32 -4.18 -7.13 -22.95
CA ASN A 32 -4.21 -8.38 -22.21
C ASN A 32 -5.29 -8.35 -21.11
N SER A 33 -5.66 -9.54 -20.61
CA SER A 33 -6.61 -9.67 -19.51
C SER A 33 -6.10 -8.94 -18.27
N GLY A 34 -6.91 -8.10 -17.63
CA GLY A 34 -6.56 -7.26 -16.48
C GLY A 34 -6.07 -7.96 -15.19
N MET A 35 -5.69 -9.24 -15.26
CA MET A 35 -4.99 -9.97 -14.20
C MET A 35 -3.64 -9.34 -13.82
N ALA A 36 -2.93 -8.70 -14.76
CA ALA A 36 -1.66 -8.04 -14.47
C ALA A 36 -1.78 -6.95 -13.40
N PHE A 37 -2.92 -6.25 -13.36
CA PHE A 37 -3.22 -5.27 -12.34
C PHE A 37 -3.27 -5.89 -10.93
N PHE A 38 -3.97 -7.01 -10.77
CA PHE A 38 -4.05 -7.70 -9.48
C PHE A 38 -2.71 -8.30 -9.05
N ILE A 39 -1.93 -8.80 -10.00
CA ILE A 39 -0.57 -9.30 -9.74
C ILE A 39 0.33 -8.17 -9.24
N ALA A 40 0.34 -7.02 -9.93
CA ALA A 40 1.10 -5.84 -9.49
C ALA A 40 0.66 -5.38 -8.09
N LEU A 41 -0.65 -5.31 -7.86
CA LEU A 41 -1.21 -4.88 -6.59
C LEU A 41 -0.83 -5.83 -5.45
N PHE A 42 -0.77 -7.14 -5.71
CA PHE A 42 -0.34 -8.14 -4.74
C PHE A 42 1.12 -7.92 -4.31
N TYR A 43 2.04 -7.75 -5.26
CA TYR A 43 3.46 -7.50 -4.94
C TYR A 43 3.67 -6.16 -4.22
N VAL A 44 2.96 -5.11 -4.63
CA VAL A 44 2.95 -3.82 -3.93
C VAL A 44 2.42 -4.01 -2.50
N GLY A 45 1.35 -4.80 -2.32
CA GLY A 45 0.79 -5.12 -1.01
C GLY A 45 1.77 -5.85 -0.09
N ILE A 46 2.46 -6.88 -0.59
CA ILE A 46 3.52 -7.57 0.17
C ILE A 46 4.65 -6.61 0.54
N SER A 47 5.09 -5.79 -0.41
CA SER A 47 6.13 -4.78 -0.16
C SER A 47 5.71 -3.83 0.95
N ASN A 48 4.47 -3.32 0.92
CA ASN A 48 3.92 -2.45 1.96
C ASN A 48 3.84 -3.15 3.32
N LEU A 49 3.47 -4.44 3.36
CA LEU A 49 3.45 -5.21 4.60
C LEU A 49 4.86 -5.35 5.22
N LEU A 50 5.85 -5.72 4.42
CA LEU A 50 7.24 -5.83 4.88
C LEU A 50 7.79 -4.49 5.35
N GLY A 51 7.55 -3.43 4.58
CA GLY A 51 7.89 -2.07 4.98
C GLY A 51 7.18 -1.66 6.28
N PHE A 52 5.91 -2.03 6.46
CA PHE A 52 5.14 -1.68 7.64
C PHE A 52 5.73 -2.32 8.90
N LEU A 53 6.09 -3.61 8.83
CA LEU A 53 6.81 -4.31 9.91
C LEU A 53 8.13 -3.61 10.27
N LEU A 54 8.82 -3.10 9.26
CA LEU A 54 10.04 -2.31 9.46
C LEU A 54 9.73 -0.95 10.12
N ARG A 55 8.67 -0.25 9.72
CA ARG A 55 8.29 1.04 10.32
C ARG A 55 7.87 0.92 11.77
N ILE A 56 7.08 -0.10 12.13
CA ILE A 56 6.65 -0.30 13.52
C ILE A 56 7.82 -0.65 14.45
N SER A 57 8.84 -1.34 13.95
CA SER A 57 10.04 -1.68 14.74
C SER A 57 10.99 -0.49 14.94
N LEU A 58 10.94 0.51 14.04
CA LEU A 58 11.86 1.66 14.08
C LEU A 58 11.24 2.91 14.72
N PHE A 59 9.96 3.18 14.49
CA PHE A 59 9.29 4.43 14.86
C PHE A 59 7.92 4.20 15.54
N ALA A 60 7.76 4.77 16.73
CA ALA A 60 6.45 4.88 17.37
C ALA A 60 5.64 5.99 16.70
N SER A 61 4.45 5.67 16.19
CA SER A 61 3.60 6.61 15.46
C SER A 61 2.15 6.17 15.47
N LYS A 62 1.21 7.09 15.76
CA LYS A 62 -0.23 6.83 15.69
C LYS A 62 -0.68 6.44 14.27
N PHE A 63 0.05 6.88 13.25
CA PHE A 63 -0.22 6.51 11.86
C PHE A 63 0.01 5.02 11.58
N ASN A 64 0.86 4.34 12.36
CA ASN A 64 0.97 2.88 12.27
C ASN A 64 -0.35 2.21 12.67
N GLN A 65 -0.97 2.71 13.75
CA GLN A 65 -2.26 2.20 14.23
C GLN A 65 -3.35 2.46 13.20
N TYR A 66 -3.42 3.67 12.65
CA TYR A 66 -4.40 4.01 11.61
C TYR A 66 -4.22 3.17 10.34
N TYR A 67 -2.98 2.91 9.92
CA TYR A 67 -2.72 2.01 8.79
C TYR A 67 -3.24 0.60 9.09
N PHE A 68 -2.89 0.05 10.24
CA PHE A 68 -3.29 -1.30 10.65
C PHE A 68 -4.81 -1.46 10.77
N PHE A 69 -5.48 -0.53 11.45
CA PHE A 69 -6.94 -0.54 11.54
C PHE A 69 -7.62 -0.35 10.19
N GLY A 70 -7.06 0.50 9.33
CA GLY A 70 -7.55 0.67 7.96
C GLY A 70 -7.49 -0.65 7.18
N VAL A 71 -6.36 -1.37 7.25
CA VAL A 71 -6.19 -2.67 6.58
C VAL A 71 -7.20 -3.70 7.11
N ILE A 72 -7.41 -3.78 8.42
CA ILE A 72 -8.43 -4.67 9.00
C ILE A 72 -9.82 -4.31 8.49
N LEU A 73 -10.19 -3.03 8.55
CA LEU A 73 -11.49 -2.55 8.09
C LEU A 73 -11.71 -2.86 6.61
N PHE A 74 -10.68 -2.70 5.79
CA PHE A 74 -10.74 -3.04 4.37
C PHE A 74 -11.04 -4.52 4.13
N PHE A 75 -10.36 -5.43 4.84
CA PHE A 75 -10.63 -6.87 4.71
C PHE A 75 -12.02 -7.26 5.25
N LEU A 76 -12.49 -6.61 6.31
CA LEU A 76 -13.86 -6.80 6.81
C LEU A 76 -14.89 -6.36 5.76
N LEU A 77 -14.73 -5.16 5.18
CA LEU A 77 -15.61 -4.69 4.11
C LEU A 77 -15.55 -5.60 2.89
N LEU A 78 -14.36 -6.03 2.49
CA LEU A 78 -14.18 -6.98 1.38
C LEU A 78 -14.93 -8.29 1.66
N TYR A 79 -14.85 -8.83 2.87
CA TYR A 79 -15.57 -10.03 3.28
C TYR A 79 -17.09 -9.84 3.19
N PHE A 80 -17.63 -8.75 3.73
CA PHE A 80 -19.06 -8.45 3.63
C PHE A 80 -19.52 -8.26 2.19
N ILE A 81 -18.76 -7.51 1.38
CA ILE A 81 -19.07 -7.32 -0.05
C ILE A 81 -19.11 -8.69 -0.74
N SER A 82 -18.12 -9.55 -0.49
CA SER A 82 -18.00 -10.87 -1.12
C SER A 82 -19.19 -11.78 -0.79
N ILE A 83 -19.68 -11.77 0.46
CA ILE A 83 -20.83 -12.57 0.89
C ILE A 83 -22.17 -11.96 0.45
N LEU A 84 -22.27 -10.64 0.36
CA LEU A 84 -23.51 -9.98 -0.06
C LEU A 84 -23.71 -9.97 -1.58
N THR A 85 -22.65 -10.24 -2.38
CA THR A 85 -22.69 -10.24 -3.85
C THR A 85 -22.68 -11.64 -4.48
N VAL A 86 -23.01 -12.67 -3.69
CA VAL A 86 -22.91 -14.12 -3.96
C VAL A 86 -23.42 -14.60 -5.32
N GLU A 87 -24.31 -13.86 -6.00
CA GLU A 87 -24.96 -14.39 -7.20
C GLU A 87 -24.45 -13.93 -8.57
N ASN A 88 -23.59 -12.91 -8.77
CA ASN A 88 -23.00 -12.63 -10.11
C ASN A 88 -22.02 -11.44 -10.22
N ARG A 89 -21.51 -10.84 -9.14
CA ARG A 89 -20.70 -9.60 -9.23
C ARG A 89 -19.25 -9.75 -8.76
N ILE A 90 -18.55 -10.75 -9.26
CA ILE A 90 -17.09 -10.92 -9.05
C ILE A 90 -16.34 -9.64 -9.45
N ASP A 91 -16.77 -8.96 -10.51
CA ASP A 91 -16.19 -7.69 -10.96
C ASP A 91 -16.23 -6.61 -9.87
N MET A 92 -17.31 -6.54 -9.08
CA MET A 92 -17.43 -5.56 -7.99
C MET A 92 -16.40 -5.82 -6.89
N VAL A 93 -16.17 -7.09 -6.53
CA VAL A 93 -15.14 -7.50 -5.56
C VAL A 93 -13.76 -7.12 -6.09
N LEU A 94 -13.48 -7.42 -7.36
CA LEU A 94 -12.23 -7.09 -8.03
C LEU A 94 -11.98 -5.58 -8.09
N TYR A 95 -12.98 -4.77 -8.45
CA TYR A 95 -12.87 -3.31 -8.44
C TYR A 95 -12.64 -2.76 -7.02
N PHE A 96 -13.34 -3.29 -6.02
CA PHE A 96 -13.13 -2.90 -4.62
C PHE A 96 -11.71 -3.22 -4.15
N MET A 97 -11.21 -4.41 -4.46
CA MET A 97 -9.83 -4.80 -4.17
C MET A 97 -8.83 -3.86 -4.84
N GLY A 98 -9.06 -3.53 -6.10
CA GLY A 98 -8.22 -2.62 -6.88
C GLY A 98 -8.14 -1.22 -6.29
N VAL A 99 -9.29 -0.60 -6.10
CA VAL A 99 -9.38 0.77 -5.55
C VAL A 99 -8.81 0.80 -4.14
N GLY A 100 -9.19 -0.15 -3.28
CA GLY A 100 -8.69 -0.22 -1.92
C GLY A 100 -7.17 -0.38 -1.86
N GLY A 101 -6.60 -1.32 -2.61
CA GLY A 101 -5.16 -1.54 -2.62
C GLY A 101 -4.37 -0.31 -3.08
N VAL A 102 -4.86 0.40 -4.11
CA VAL A 102 -4.24 1.65 -4.57
C VAL A 102 -4.29 2.73 -3.49
N LEU A 103 -5.44 2.91 -2.84
CA LEU A 103 -5.59 3.87 -1.74
C LEU A 103 -4.66 3.56 -0.56
N PHE A 104 -4.54 2.28 -0.17
CA PHE A 104 -3.60 1.88 0.89
C PHE A 104 -2.16 2.13 0.50
N ASN A 105 -1.79 1.90 -0.76
CA ASN A 105 -0.44 2.18 -1.23
C ASN A 105 -0.13 3.69 -1.17
N ILE A 106 -1.05 4.53 -1.63
CA ILE A 106 -0.91 5.99 -1.57
C ILE A 106 -0.78 6.45 -0.12
N TYR A 107 -1.69 6.01 0.75
CA TYR A 107 -1.64 6.34 2.17
C TYR A 107 -0.29 5.91 2.77
N TYR A 108 0.17 4.70 2.46
CA TYR A 108 1.42 4.17 2.99
C TYR A 108 2.65 4.98 2.56
N LEU A 109 2.70 5.45 1.31
CA LEU A 109 3.76 6.32 0.81
C LEU A 109 3.73 7.70 1.49
N LEU A 110 2.57 8.36 1.53
CA LEU A 110 2.41 9.67 2.16
C LEU A 110 2.78 9.63 3.64
N TYR A 111 2.35 8.57 4.33
CA TYR A 111 2.71 8.30 5.70
C TYR A 111 4.23 8.20 5.89
N GLY A 112 4.93 7.45 5.05
CA GLY A 112 6.38 7.31 5.12
C GLY A 112 7.11 8.64 4.93
N ILE A 113 6.68 9.45 3.95
CA ILE A 113 7.23 10.79 3.70
C ILE A 113 6.99 11.71 4.91
N TYR A 114 5.79 11.66 5.50
CA TYR A 114 5.48 12.44 6.70
C TYR A 114 6.41 12.08 7.87
N LEU A 115 6.62 10.78 8.13
CA LEU A 115 7.54 10.34 9.18
C LEU A 115 8.97 10.83 8.96
N ILE A 116 9.46 10.81 7.71
CA ILE A 116 10.79 11.32 7.39
C ILE A 116 10.89 12.80 7.76
N LYS A 117 9.90 13.61 7.37
CA LYS A 117 9.87 15.05 7.71
C LYS A 117 9.83 15.29 9.21
N ALA A 118 8.97 14.57 9.93
CA ALA A 118 8.84 14.69 11.38
C ALA A 118 10.16 14.30 12.10
N ALA A 119 10.77 13.19 11.69
CA ALA A 119 12.05 12.74 12.26
C ALA A 119 13.23 13.63 11.90
N GLN A 120 13.20 14.33 10.75
CA GLN A 120 14.19 15.35 10.41
C GLN A 120 14.04 16.59 11.29
N LYS A 121 12.81 17.07 11.50
CA LYS A 121 12.55 18.24 12.35
C LYS A 121 13.06 18.01 13.78
N ASN A 122 12.73 16.87 14.38
CA ASN A 122 13.14 16.55 15.74
C ASN A 122 14.67 16.46 15.91
N ARG A 123 15.42 16.14 14.84
CA ARG A 123 16.90 16.11 14.85
C ARG A 123 17.56 17.49 14.72
N VAL A 124 16.82 18.50 14.29
CA VAL A 124 17.30 19.89 14.18
C VAL A 124 17.02 20.66 15.48
N GLU A 125 16.04 20.20 16.27
CA GLU A 125 15.67 20.77 17.57
C GLU A 125 16.44 20.12 18.75
N GLU A 126 17.27 19.11 18.49
CA GLU A 126 18.27 18.49 19.41
C GLU A 126 19.66 19.08 19.18
#